data_AF-A0A2V2SJH3-F1
#
_entry.id   AF-A0A2V2SJH3-F1
#
_cell.length_a   1.000
_cell.length_b   1.000
_cell.length_c   1.000
_cell.angle_alpha   90.00
_cell.angle_beta   90.00
_cell.angle_gamma   90.00
#
_symmetry.space_group_name_H-M   'P 1'
#
loop_
_entity.id
_entity.type
_entity.pdbx_description
1 polymer ?
#
loop_
_entity_poly.entity_id
_entity_poly.type
_entity_poly.pdbx_seq_one_letter_code
_entity_poly.pdbx_strand_id
1 'polypeptide(L)'
;MKKSAKTVALLTTASVIALTGARAQNFLITVDELGNGTFNGAVLPSSMKADPFSGMVTLAYQLPFAGNPGDVQLFEPNTTGNLVLSDVVRFDGQGFMYFFSELEPGELNPDPADVPQFPPPLAAFHPASVNEVGPEGNNNAIYTPTPADPGGISSGGLTYNFISDVPEPSASLLALLGMGLMMVSRRVRRAQRS
;
A
#
# COMPACT_ATOMS: atom_id res chain seq x y z
N MET A 1 -0.59 30.55 -50.67
CA MET A 1 0.22 29.36 -50.28
C MET A 1 0.96 29.49 -48.94
N LYS A 2 1.14 30.68 -48.33
CA LYS A 2 1.87 30.82 -47.04
C LYS A 2 1.04 30.54 -45.77
N LYS A 3 -0.30 30.58 -45.84
CA LYS A 3 -1.20 30.38 -44.68
C LYS A 3 -1.45 28.90 -44.39
N SER A 4 -1.47 28.04 -45.40
CA SER A 4 -1.68 26.60 -45.27
C SER A 4 -0.47 25.84 -44.69
N ALA A 5 0.76 26.32 -44.92
CA ALA A 5 1.97 25.73 -44.35
C ALA A 5 2.07 25.89 -42.82
N LYS A 6 1.53 26.98 -42.26
CA LYS A 6 1.54 27.23 -40.80
C LYS A 6 0.58 26.33 -40.04
N THR A 7 -0.58 26.01 -40.62
CA THR A 7 -1.59 25.15 -39.99
C THR A 7 -1.14 23.68 -39.96
N VAL A 8 -0.47 23.21 -41.02
CA VAL A 8 0.09 21.84 -41.06
C VAL A 8 1.22 21.66 -40.05
N ALA A 9 2.10 22.65 -39.90
CA ALA A 9 3.20 22.59 -38.92
C ALA A 9 2.72 22.59 -37.45
N LEU A 10 1.55 23.19 -37.17
CA LEU A 10 0.95 23.25 -35.83
C LEU A 10 0.25 21.93 -35.45
N LEU A 11 -0.38 21.24 -36.41
CA LEU A 11 -0.97 19.93 -36.19
C LEU A 11 0.08 18.84 -35.97
N THR A 12 1.20 18.88 -36.70
CA THR A 12 2.26 17.88 -36.55
C THR A 12 3.01 18.00 -35.22
N THR A 13 3.23 19.22 -34.72
CA THR A 13 3.85 19.43 -33.39
C THR A 13 2.95 19.01 -32.25
N ALA A 14 1.63 19.26 -32.33
CA ALA A 14 0.67 18.78 -31.33
C ALA A 14 0.58 17.24 -31.26
N SER A 15 0.61 16.55 -32.41
CA SER A 15 0.63 15.08 -32.44
C SER A 15 1.90 14.48 -31.84
N VAL A 16 3.08 15.10 -32.04
CA VAL A 16 4.34 14.61 -31.44
C VAL A 16 4.33 14.80 -29.91
N ILE A 17 3.80 15.92 -29.40
CA ILE A 17 3.68 16.16 -27.96
C ILE A 17 2.68 15.19 -27.31
N ALA A 18 1.56 14.90 -27.98
CA ALA A 18 0.58 13.92 -27.49
C ALA A 18 1.15 12.49 -27.41
N LEU A 19 2.02 12.09 -28.35
CA LEU A 19 2.70 10.79 -28.29
C LEU A 19 3.74 10.69 -27.17
N THR A 20 4.43 11.79 -26.83
CA THR A 20 5.41 11.78 -25.73
C THR A 20 4.75 11.68 -24.35
N GLY A 21 3.53 12.20 -24.16
CA GLY A 21 2.79 12.08 -22.91
C GLY A 21 2.28 10.67 -22.60
N ALA A 22 2.02 9.85 -23.64
CA ALA A 22 1.54 8.48 -23.49
C ALA A 22 2.61 7.48 -23.01
N ARG A 23 3.90 7.88 -22.98
CA ARG A 23 5.01 7.01 -22.56
C ARG A 23 5.56 7.29 -21.15
N ALA A 24 4.92 8.19 -20.42
CA ALA A 24 5.21 8.48 -19.01
C ALA A 24 4.01 8.16 -18.10
N GLN A 25 3.26 7.10 -18.41
CA GLN A 25 2.28 6.58 -17.47
C GLN A 25 3.04 5.91 -16.32
N ASN A 26 3.26 6.66 -15.24
CA ASN A 26 3.55 6.06 -13.95
C ASN A 26 2.25 5.47 -13.41
N PHE A 27 2.21 4.15 -13.32
CA PHE A 27 1.15 3.42 -12.64
C PHE A 27 1.46 3.42 -11.15
N LEU A 28 0.60 4.02 -10.34
CA LEU A 28 0.72 4.01 -8.89
C LEU A 28 -0.31 3.05 -8.32
N ILE A 29 0.17 2.05 -7.59
CA ILE A 29 -0.62 1.21 -6.71
C ILE A 29 -0.35 1.67 -5.29
N THR A 30 -1.39 1.93 -4.52
CA THR A 30 -1.30 2.19 -3.08
C THR A 30 -2.21 1.21 -2.36
N VAL A 31 -1.68 0.49 -1.38
CA VAL A 31 -2.38 -0.56 -0.65
C VAL A 31 -1.95 -0.52 0.81
N ASP A 32 -2.85 -0.90 1.70
CA ASP A 32 -2.58 -1.04 3.13
C ASP A 32 -2.92 -2.45 3.65
N GLU A 33 -2.72 -2.66 4.94
CA GLU A 33 -3.00 -3.93 5.64
C GLU A 33 -4.48 -4.12 5.99
N LEU A 34 -5.28 -3.07 5.84
CA LEU A 34 -6.71 -3.04 6.15
C LEU A 34 -7.62 -3.39 4.96
N GLY A 35 -7.03 -3.54 3.76
CA GLY A 35 -7.77 -3.85 2.54
C GLY A 35 -8.16 -2.62 1.72
N ASN A 36 -7.65 -1.42 2.04
CA ASN A 36 -7.83 -0.23 1.22
C ASN A 36 -6.73 -0.18 0.14
N GLY A 37 -7.15 -0.30 -1.11
CA GLY A 37 -6.25 -0.25 -2.25
C GLY A 37 -6.72 0.70 -3.33
N THR A 38 -5.78 1.33 -4.03
CA THR A 38 -6.06 2.09 -5.25
C THR A 38 -5.03 1.82 -6.34
N PHE A 39 -5.49 1.87 -7.59
CA PHE A 39 -4.68 1.90 -8.81
C PHE A 39 -4.98 3.19 -9.56
N ASN A 40 -4.02 4.10 -9.59
CA ASN A 40 -4.19 5.45 -10.13
C ASN A 40 -5.46 6.16 -9.60
N GLY A 41 -5.77 5.95 -8.31
CA GLY A 41 -6.94 6.51 -7.62
C GLY A 41 -8.25 5.73 -7.80
N ALA A 42 -8.31 4.70 -8.64
CA ALA A 42 -9.45 3.79 -8.71
C ALA A 42 -9.32 2.69 -7.65
N VAL A 43 -10.39 2.37 -6.93
CA VAL A 43 -10.36 1.36 -5.85
C VAL A 43 -9.96 -0.01 -6.40
N LEU A 44 -9.03 -0.67 -5.70
CA LEU A 44 -8.68 -2.07 -5.93
C LEU A 44 -9.53 -2.98 -5.03
N PRO A 45 -10.18 -4.02 -5.57
CA PRO A 45 -10.84 -5.02 -4.75
C PRO A 45 -9.85 -5.78 -3.87
N SER A 46 -10.25 -6.04 -2.63
CA SER A 46 -9.49 -6.82 -1.66
C SER A 46 -10.37 -7.88 -0.98
N SER A 47 -9.77 -8.97 -0.54
CA SER A 47 -10.45 -10.04 0.20
C SER A 47 -9.45 -10.98 0.89
N MET A 48 -9.89 -11.66 1.94
CA MET A 48 -9.12 -12.75 2.54
C MET A 48 -9.03 -13.94 1.58
N LYS A 49 -7.81 -14.35 1.21
CA LYS A 49 -7.59 -15.47 0.29
C LYS A 49 -6.41 -16.32 0.75
N ALA A 50 -6.49 -17.61 0.44
CA ALA A 50 -5.33 -18.49 0.55
C ALA A 50 -4.30 -18.13 -0.53
N ASP A 51 -3.05 -17.94 -0.10
CA ASP A 51 -1.89 -17.87 -0.98
C ASP A 51 -1.67 -19.25 -1.63
N PRO A 52 -1.62 -19.33 -2.98
CA PRO A 52 -1.48 -20.60 -3.68
C PRO A 52 -0.16 -21.33 -3.40
N PHE A 53 0.87 -20.64 -2.88
CA PHE A 53 2.17 -21.25 -2.62
C PHE A 53 2.30 -21.82 -1.20
N SER A 54 1.87 -21.08 -0.18
CA SER A 54 1.95 -21.51 1.22
C SER A 54 0.66 -22.15 1.75
N GLY A 55 -0.49 -21.87 1.13
CA GLY A 55 -1.81 -22.21 1.65
C GLY A 55 -2.26 -21.33 2.81
N MET A 56 -1.44 -20.36 3.26
CA MET A 56 -1.79 -19.43 4.33
C MET A 56 -2.84 -18.43 3.84
N VAL A 57 -3.84 -18.15 4.66
CA VAL A 57 -4.87 -17.16 4.35
C VAL A 57 -4.41 -15.80 4.85
N THR A 58 -4.41 -14.80 3.97
CA THR A 58 -4.13 -13.41 4.31
C THR A 58 -4.91 -12.46 3.40
N LEU A 59 -4.80 -11.15 3.64
CA LEU A 59 -5.33 -10.11 2.78
C LEU A 59 -4.72 -10.20 1.36
N ALA A 60 -5.58 -10.25 0.35
CA ALA A 60 -5.17 -10.25 -1.04
C ALA A 60 -5.89 -9.14 -1.84
N TYR A 61 -5.11 -8.43 -2.65
CA TYR A 61 -5.58 -7.44 -3.61
C TYR A 61 -5.65 -8.03 -5.01
N GLN A 62 -6.75 -7.76 -5.72
CA GLN A 62 -6.89 -8.11 -7.13
C GLN A 62 -6.27 -6.99 -7.99
N LEU A 63 -5.13 -7.30 -8.61
CA LEU A 63 -4.44 -6.38 -9.51
C LEU A 63 -5.11 -6.34 -10.89
N PRO A 64 -5.01 -5.21 -11.62
CA PRO A 64 -5.56 -5.09 -12.98
C PRO A 64 -4.69 -5.79 -14.06
N PHE A 65 -3.62 -6.46 -13.64
CA PHE A 65 -2.68 -7.18 -14.48
C PHE A 65 -2.06 -8.35 -13.70
N ALA A 66 -1.48 -9.31 -14.42
CA ALA A 66 -0.60 -10.31 -13.84
C ALA A 66 0.84 -9.77 -13.80
N GLY A 67 1.33 -9.42 -12.61
CA GLY A 67 2.73 -9.08 -12.39
C GLY A 67 3.60 -10.35 -12.27
N ASN A 68 4.93 -10.21 -12.33
CA ASN A 68 5.79 -11.37 -12.13
C ASN A 68 5.62 -11.98 -10.73
N PRO A 69 5.64 -13.31 -10.59
CA PRO A 69 5.60 -13.95 -9.29
C PRO A 69 6.87 -13.67 -8.48
N GLY A 70 6.74 -13.61 -7.16
CA GLY A 70 7.87 -13.38 -6.25
C GLY A 70 7.46 -12.65 -4.98
N ASP A 71 8.44 -12.48 -4.09
CA ASP A 71 8.25 -11.86 -2.78
C ASP A 71 8.97 -10.50 -2.73
N VAL A 72 8.34 -9.53 -2.08
CA VAL A 72 8.94 -8.27 -1.65
C VAL A 72 8.88 -8.26 -0.13
N GLN A 73 10.04 -8.13 0.50
CA GLN A 73 10.19 -8.07 1.95
C GLN A 73 10.32 -6.62 2.38
N LEU A 74 9.47 -6.18 3.29
CA LEU A 74 9.50 -4.85 3.87
C LEU A 74 10.22 -4.89 5.21
N PHE A 75 11.08 -3.92 5.44
CA PHE A 75 11.90 -3.85 6.64
C PHE A 75 11.74 -2.52 7.35
N GLU A 76 11.50 -2.58 8.65
CA GLU A 76 11.39 -1.41 9.50
C GLU A 76 12.49 -1.39 10.58
N PRO A 77 12.86 -0.20 11.09
CA PRO A 77 13.85 -0.08 12.14
C PRO A 77 13.23 -0.34 13.51
N ASN A 78 13.60 -1.45 14.15
CA ASN A 78 13.17 -1.72 15.52
C ASN A 78 13.66 -0.66 16.54
N THR A 79 13.24 -0.79 17.80
CA THR A 79 13.62 0.14 18.89
C THR A 79 15.13 0.38 19.09
N THR A 80 15.99 -0.49 18.58
CA THR A 80 17.47 -0.38 18.63
C THR A 80 18.06 0.17 17.32
N GLY A 81 17.23 0.45 16.31
CA GLY A 81 17.60 0.93 14.99
C GLY A 81 18.06 -0.17 14.03
N ASN A 82 17.87 -1.45 14.38
CA ASN A 82 18.16 -2.56 13.47
C ASN A 82 16.96 -2.82 12.56
N LEU A 83 17.21 -3.06 11.28
CA LEU A 83 16.17 -3.46 10.35
C LEU A 83 15.68 -4.87 10.68
N VAL A 84 14.38 -5.00 10.89
CA VAL A 84 13.66 -6.25 11.09
C VAL A 84 12.62 -6.41 9.98
N LEU A 85 12.26 -7.65 9.65
CA LEU A 85 11.25 -7.93 8.64
C LEU A 85 9.88 -7.65 9.26
N SER A 86 9.17 -6.64 8.74
CA SER A 86 7.80 -6.28 9.15
C SER A 86 6.76 -6.97 8.27
N ASP A 87 7.03 -7.04 6.96
CA ASP A 87 6.04 -7.54 6.00
C ASP A 87 6.63 -8.37 4.88
N VAL A 88 5.77 -9.21 4.32
CA VAL A 88 6.00 -9.88 3.04
C VAL A 88 4.83 -9.58 2.11
N VAL A 89 5.13 -8.94 0.98
CA VAL A 89 4.20 -8.77 -0.13
C VAL A 89 4.52 -9.82 -1.20
N ARG A 90 3.58 -10.71 -1.49
CA ARG A 90 3.75 -11.80 -2.46
C ARG A 90 2.89 -11.59 -3.69
N PHE A 91 3.51 -11.66 -4.86
CA PHE A 91 2.84 -11.66 -6.16
C PHE A 91 2.70 -13.09 -6.66
N ASP A 92 1.50 -13.46 -7.11
CA ASP A 92 1.20 -14.85 -7.48
C ASP A 92 1.40 -15.18 -8.96
N GLY A 93 1.73 -14.19 -9.78
CA GLY A 93 1.84 -14.36 -11.24
C GLY A 93 0.49 -14.41 -11.97
N GLN A 94 -0.64 -14.32 -11.27
CA GLN A 94 -1.99 -14.54 -11.78
C GLN A 94 -2.95 -13.37 -11.47
N GLY A 95 -2.40 -12.25 -10.97
CA GLY A 95 -3.13 -11.02 -10.73
C GLY A 95 -3.62 -10.85 -9.29
N PHE A 96 -3.08 -11.63 -8.35
CA PHE A 96 -3.22 -11.36 -6.92
C PHE A 96 -1.90 -10.94 -6.30
N MET A 97 -2.01 -9.98 -5.39
CA MET A 97 -0.95 -9.57 -4.49
C MET A 97 -1.42 -9.83 -3.06
N TYR A 98 -0.66 -10.64 -2.33
CA TYR A 98 -0.93 -11.04 -0.96
C TYR A 98 -0.07 -10.20 -0.02
N PHE A 99 -0.67 -9.66 1.03
CA PHE A 99 0.01 -8.85 2.03
C PHE A 99 0.05 -9.66 3.33
N PHE A 100 1.25 -9.95 3.83
CA PHE A 100 1.48 -10.66 5.08
C PHE A 100 2.20 -9.72 6.04
N SER A 101 1.54 -9.32 7.11
CA SER A 101 2.09 -8.45 8.15
C SER A 101 2.46 -9.25 9.41
N GLU A 102 3.43 -8.77 10.17
CA GLU A 102 3.77 -9.33 11.47
C GLU A 102 2.63 -9.10 12.46
N LEU A 103 2.07 -10.19 12.99
CA LEU A 103 1.17 -10.06 14.14
C LEU A 103 1.95 -9.60 15.38
N GLU A 104 1.60 -8.45 15.91
CA GLU A 104 2.38 -7.82 16.98
C GLU A 104 2.20 -8.52 18.33
N PRO A 105 3.27 -8.61 19.16
CA PRO A 105 3.16 -9.23 20.47
C PRO A 105 2.17 -8.52 21.40
N GLY A 106 1.02 -9.17 21.63
CA GLY A 106 0.00 -8.69 22.57
C GLY A 106 -1.13 -7.89 21.91
N GLU A 107 -1.15 -7.82 20.58
CA GLU A 107 -2.26 -7.28 19.82
C GLU A 107 -3.55 -8.07 20.09
N LEU A 108 -4.66 -7.35 20.27
CA LEU A 108 -5.96 -7.92 20.61
C LEU A 108 -6.95 -7.96 19.45
N ASN A 109 -6.72 -7.14 18.41
CA ASN A 109 -7.59 -7.06 17.24
C ASN A 109 -6.73 -7.09 15.98
N PRO A 110 -6.24 -8.28 15.58
CA PRO A 110 -5.41 -8.43 14.40
C PRO A 110 -6.03 -7.79 13.17
N ASP A 111 -5.20 -7.08 12.43
CA ASP A 111 -5.51 -6.54 11.13
C ASP A 111 -5.66 -7.66 10.08
N PRO A 112 -6.36 -7.39 8.95
CA PRO A 112 -6.60 -8.40 7.94
C PRO A 112 -5.33 -9.02 7.32
N ALA A 113 -4.21 -8.31 7.29
CA ALA A 113 -2.94 -8.80 6.75
C ALA A 113 -2.11 -9.61 7.76
N ASP A 114 -2.47 -9.60 9.04
CA ASP A 114 -1.66 -10.18 10.10
C ASP A 114 -1.56 -11.69 9.98
N VAL A 115 -0.33 -12.16 10.11
CA VAL A 115 -0.05 -13.59 10.20
C VAL A 115 0.82 -13.91 11.41
N PRO A 116 0.56 -15.06 12.06
CA PRO A 116 1.36 -15.50 13.21
C PRO A 116 2.80 -15.88 12.82
N GLN A 117 3.06 -16.05 11.53
CA GLN A 117 4.37 -16.35 10.97
C GLN A 117 4.36 -16.05 9.46
N PHE A 118 5.45 -15.48 8.95
CA PHE A 118 5.60 -15.29 7.50
C PHE A 118 5.69 -16.61 6.73
N PRO A 119 5.16 -16.63 5.49
CA PRO A 119 5.37 -17.77 4.61
C PRO A 119 6.87 -17.92 4.26
N PRO A 120 7.34 -19.14 3.99
CA PRO A 120 8.69 -19.33 3.47
C PRO A 120 8.85 -18.63 2.11
N PRO A 121 10.03 -18.07 1.79
CA PRO A 121 10.29 -17.47 0.49
C PRO A 121 10.09 -18.46 -0.65
N LEU A 122 9.62 -17.98 -1.81
CA LEU A 122 9.46 -18.81 -2.99
C LEU A 122 10.82 -19.29 -3.53
N ALA A 123 11.11 -20.58 -3.43
CA ALA A 123 12.43 -21.15 -3.74
C ALA A 123 12.98 -20.87 -5.16
N ALA A 124 12.10 -20.58 -6.13
CA ALA A 124 12.49 -20.27 -7.51
C ALA A 124 12.84 -18.78 -7.74
N PHE A 125 12.58 -17.91 -6.77
CA PHE A 125 12.69 -16.46 -6.90
C PHE A 125 13.53 -15.88 -5.76
N HIS A 126 14.31 -14.85 -6.07
CA HIS A 126 15.00 -14.09 -5.03
C HIS A 126 14.04 -12.99 -4.55
N PRO A 127 13.83 -12.84 -3.23
CA PRO A 127 12.98 -11.77 -2.72
C PRO A 127 13.64 -10.42 -2.99
N ALA A 128 12.83 -9.41 -3.33
CA ALA A 128 13.25 -8.02 -3.25
C ALA A 128 13.18 -7.56 -1.79
N SER A 129 14.05 -6.63 -1.40
CA SER A 129 14.06 -6.06 -0.05
C SER A 129 13.89 -4.55 -0.14
N VAL A 130 12.96 -4.00 0.63
CA VAL A 130 12.63 -2.57 0.64
C VAL A 130 12.55 -2.12 2.10
N ASN A 131 13.16 -0.98 2.40
CA ASN A 131 13.04 -0.40 3.74
C ASN A 131 11.86 0.55 3.76
N GLU A 132 11.13 0.51 4.85
CA GLU A 132 10.07 1.46 5.11
C GLU A 132 10.64 2.82 5.56
N VAL A 133 9.85 3.86 5.33
CA VAL A 133 10.17 5.23 5.68
C VAL A 133 9.04 5.80 6.53
N GLY A 134 9.36 6.15 7.77
CA GLY A 134 8.43 6.76 8.71
C GLY A 134 8.69 6.27 10.14
N PRO A 135 8.02 6.86 11.14
CA PRO A 135 7.94 6.28 12.46
C PRO A 135 7.10 4.98 12.44
N GLU A 136 7.41 4.07 13.34
CA GLU A 136 6.55 2.95 13.76
C GLU A 136 5.09 3.40 13.93
N GLY A 137 4.14 2.64 13.38
CA GLY A 137 2.71 2.97 13.37
C GLY A 137 2.28 4.05 12.36
N ASN A 138 3.20 4.55 11.53
CA ASN A 138 2.92 5.50 10.45
C ASN A 138 4.08 5.55 9.43
N ASN A 139 4.32 4.42 8.78
CA ASN A 139 5.41 4.21 7.82
C ASN A 139 4.84 3.81 6.45
N ASN A 140 5.69 3.87 5.44
CA ASN A 140 5.37 3.34 4.12
C ASN A 140 6.63 2.88 3.37
N ALA A 141 6.48 1.91 2.49
CA ALA A 141 7.51 1.47 1.56
C ALA A 141 7.15 1.84 0.11
N ILE A 142 8.09 2.49 -0.57
CA ILE A 142 8.01 2.77 -2.01
C ILE A 142 8.82 1.74 -2.77
N TYR A 143 8.14 0.97 -3.62
CA TYR A 143 8.76 -0.06 -4.44
C TYR A 143 8.48 0.19 -5.93
N THR A 144 9.53 0.30 -6.74
CA THR A 144 9.41 0.52 -8.20
C THR A 144 10.09 -0.64 -8.94
N PRO A 145 9.36 -1.73 -9.23
CA PRO A 145 9.93 -2.90 -9.88
C PRO A 145 10.35 -2.63 -11.32
N THR A 146 11.44 -3.27 -11.74
CA THR A 146 11.72 -3.49 -13.15
C THR A 146 10.81 -4.60 -13.72
N PRO A 147 10.71 -4.74 -15.05
CA PRO A 147 9.92 -5.81 -15.67
C PRO A 147 10.33 -7.24 -15.32
N ALA A 148 11.45 -7.46 -14.63
CA ALA A 148 11.90 -8.79 -14.19
C ALA A 148 11.70 -9.01 -12.68
N ASP A 149 11.42 -7.96 -11.93
CA ASP A 149 11.27 -8.03 -10.48
C ASP A 149 9.85 -8.50 -10.09
N PRO A 150 9.65 -8.99 -8.85
CA PRO A 150 8.33 -9.32 -8.33
C PRO A 150 7.32 -8.20 -8.52
N GLY A 151 6.11 -8.53 -8.98
CA GLY A 151 5.06 -7.55 -9.25
C GLY A 151 5.34 -6.63 -10.45
N GLY A 152 6.49 -6.76 -11.11
CA GLY A 152 6.84 -6.04 -12.32
C GLY A 152 5.98 -6.45 -13.52
N ILE A 153 5.81 -5.52 -14.47
CA ILE A 153 5.09 -5.72 -15.73
C ILE A 153 5.97 -5.36 -16.92
N SER A 154 5.71 -5.96 -18.08
CA SER A 154 6.53 -5.78 -19.30
C SER A 154 6.60 -4.34 -19.80
N SER A 155 5.58 -3.52 -19.53
CA SER A 155 5.58 -2.09 -19.88
C SER A 155 6.46 -1.23 -18.97
N GLY A 156 6.85 -1.74 -17.79
CA GLY A 156 7.50 -0.96 -16.74
C GLY A 156 6.62 0.18 -16.20
N GLY A 157 7.25 1.16 -15.53
CA GLY A 157 6.60 2.38 -15.06
C GLY A 157 5.64 2.17 -13.89
N LEU A 158 5.80 1.09 -13.12
CA LEU A 158 4.94 0.74 -12.00
C LEU A 158 5.63 1.10 -10.69
N THR A 159 4.87 1.73 -9.80
CA THR A 159 5.29 2.04 -8.43
C THR A 159 4.21 1.55 -7.48
N TYR A 160 4.64 0.83 -6.45
CA TYR A 160 3.83 0.43 -5.32
C TYR A 160 4.18 1.33 -4.13
N ASN A 161 3.15 1.76 -3.42
CA ASN A 161 3.22 2.38 -2.12
C ASN A 161 2.53 1.42 -1.14
N PHE A 162 3.32 0.68 -0.38
CA PHE A 162 2.83 -0.19 0.68
C PHE A 162 2.76 0.64 1.95
N ILE A 163 1.61 0.61 2.60
CA ILE A 163 1.39 1.25 3.89
C ILE A 163 1.24 0.10 4.87
N SER A 164 2.21 -0.09 5.76
CA SER A 164 2.12 -1.15 6.74
C SER A 164 1.05 -0.77 7.77
N ASP A 165 1.15 0.42 8.36
CA ASP A 165 0.27 0.78 9.47
C ASP A 165 -0.50 2.10 9.27
N VAL A 166 -1.79 2.13 9.65
CA VAL A 166 -2.60 3.36 9.65
C VAL A 166 -2.66 3.90 11.07
N PRO A 167 -2.30 5.18 11.32
CA PRO A 167 -2.27 5.73 12.66
C PRO A 167 -3.57 5.47 13.41
N GLU A 168 -3.53 4.59 14.42
CA GLU A 168 -4.68 4.40 15.27
C GLU A 168 -5.07 5.75 15.88
N PRO A 169 -6.36 6.15 15.83
CA PRO A 169 -6.79 7.35 16.50
C PRO A 169 -6.61 7.16 18.01
N SER A 170 -5.52 7.72 18.56
CA SER A 170 -5.13 7.61 19.96
C SER A 170 -6.35 7.57 20.90
N ALA A 171 -6.67 6.38 21.40
CA ALA A 171 -7.84 6.15 22.25
C ALA A 171 -7.82 7.04 23.50
N SER A 172 -6.63 7.45 23.93
CA SER A 172 -6.38 8.42 24.99
C SER A 172 -6.94 9.82 24.67
N LEU A 173 -6.84 10.30 23.44
CA LEU A 173 -7.40 11.58 23.02
C LEU A 173 -8.93 11.54 22.99
N LEU A 174 -9.51 10.44 22.50
CA LEU A 174 -10.96 10.18 22.54
C LEU A 174 -11.49 10.11 23.98
N ALA A 175 -10.78 9.41 24.86
CA ALA A 175 -11.12 9.35 26.28
C ALA A 175 -11.06 10.72 26.97
N LEU A 176 -10.03 11.52 26.67
CA LEU A 176 -9.91 12.89 27.19
C LEU A 176 -11.03 13.80 26.67
N LEU A 177 -11.40 13.69 25.38
CA LEU A 177 -12.51 14.45 24.80
C LEU A 177 -13.84 14.05 25.47
N GLY A 178 -14.06 12.74 25.66
CA GLY A 178 -15.24 12.20 26.34
C GLY A 178 -15.34 12.67 27.79
N MET A 179 -14.24 12.65 28.53
CA MET A 179 -14.19 13.18 29.91
C MET A 179 -14.43 14.69 29.96
N GLY A 180 -13.88 15.45 29.00
CA GLY A 180 -14.12 16.89 28.87
C GLY A 180 -15.60 17.21 28.67
N LEU A 181 -16.26 16.52 27.73
CA LEU A 181 -17.69 16.66 27.46
C LEU A 181 -18.56 16.25 28.67
N MET A 182 -18.15 15.20 29.39
CA MET A 182 -18.85 14.76 30.60
C MET A 182 -18.75 15.79 31.74
N MET A 183 -17.60 16.45 31.89
CA MET A 183 -17.42 17.53 32.88
C MET A 183 -18.22 18.78 32.53
N VAL A 184 -18.25 19.18 31.25
CA VAL A 184 -19.05 20.32 30.78
C VAL A 184 -20.54 20.05 30.98
N SER A 185 -21.04 18.87 30.58
CA SER A 185 -22.45 18.52 30.75
C SER A 185 -22.87 18.44 32.23
N ARG A 186 -21.99 18.00 33.13
CA ARG A 186 -22.24 18.03 34.58
C ARG A 186 -22.35 19.46 35.13
N ARG A 187 -21.52 20.40 34.64
CA ARG A 187 -21.60 21.82 35.04
C ARG A 187 -22.90 22.48 34.58
N VAL A 188 -23.30 22.27 33.34
CA VAL A 188 -24.55 22.84 32.79
C VAL A 188 -25.78 22.35 33.55
N ARG A 189 -25.85 21.05 33.88
CA ARG A 189 -26.97 20.49 34.66
C ARG A 189 -27.04 21.01 36.10
N ARG A 190 -25.90 21.36 36.72
CA ARG A 190 -25.90 21.99 38.06
C ARG A 190 -26.37 23.44 38.00
N ALA A 191 -25.95 24.19 36.99
CA ALA A 191 -26.36 25.58 36.80
C ALA A 191 -27.88 25.73 36.54
N GLN A 192 -28.51 24.76 35.88
CA GLN A 192 -29.97 24.75 35.65
C GLN A 192 -30.80 24.33 36.88
N ARG A 193 -30.16 23.82 37.93
CA ARG A 193 -30.82 23.39 39.18
C ARG A 193 -30.65 24.41 40.33
N SER A 194 -30.00 25.54 40.06
CA SER A 194 -29.80 26.66 40.98
C SER A 194 -30.73 27.80 40.60
#